data_AF-A0A5M6BRL6-F1
#
_entry.id   AF-A0A5M6BRL6-F1
#
_cell.length_a   1.000
_cell.length_b   1.000
_cell.length_c   1.000
_cell.angle_alpha   90.00
_cell.angle_beta   90.00
_cell.angle_gamma   90.00
#
_symmetry.space_group_name_H-M   'P 1'
#
loop_
_entity.id
_entity.type
_entity.pdbx_description
1 polymer ?
#
loop_
_entity_poly.entity_id
_entity_poly.type
_entity_poly.pdbx_seq_one_letter_code
_entity_poly.pdbx_strand_id
1 'polypeptide(L)'
;MRPPGISLSSAARPKTISLFRATTTAAVATNSVRAASTNAANTDWLTWLKRSASPGSVPPGKALLFAGLGSYPHTPHSPTPSSLRVWEEASEALLSPDATIGYQTRGMEAFSRASKGWMRNWVEGRSLDELMKRPDITAAFILTSSIAILASAQEKESTPTLLPAETTHLAGHGFIGTLTALVASGRLDLATGVRLAHIYASLPPSPPSHPRSHLTTVLSARHFHSLSSPNYSVPYFPSSSSSSNDDPFPPVSSGDASSEEAESSSTPIKRRRAMQLILDEIHGLEREWSAPTAYSKGYEEDWAGAGIINSSKVLVVTGTHHAVLQVIERLQQLNLANPVMDVHMPCPYHTKLMSHAIPKFRDVLERCTFRDTAPGGPVILDPMTTHPIGPPSTALLPHLTNQLRWHKTLWRLYSSPIPEVGRFLTVGKGAKGLGIMLRGETKKRAEGAAPIGIEEFGVGQRDERIARALRVSAKL
;
A
#
# COMPACT_ATOMS: atom_id res chain seq x y z
N MET A 1 -70.65 -8.31 -1.90
CA MET A 1 -69.77 -9.46 -2.19
C MET A 1 -68.45 -9.27 -1.46
N ARG A 2 -68.22 -10.06 -0.41
CA ARG A 2 -66.95 -10.19 0.33
C ARG A 2 -66.60 -11.69 0.31
N PRO A 3 -65.33 -12.10 0.13
CA PRO A 3 -64.97 -13.51 0.14
C PRO A 3 -64.92 -14.06 1.57
N PRO A 4 -65.12 -15.38 1.75
CA PRO A 4 -65.19 -16.02 3.06
C PRO A 4 -63.80 -16.33 3.64
N GLY A 5 -63.71 -16.30 4.97
CA GLY A 5 -62.51 -16.60 5.74
C GLY A 5 -62.12 -18.07 5.70
N ILE A 6 -60.83 -18.33 5.60
CA ILE A 6 -60.22 -19.66 5.61
C ILE A 6 -59.87 -20.02 7.06
N SER A 7 -60.47 -21.11 7.52
CA SER A 7 -60.20 -21.81 8.78
C SER A 7 -58.93 -22.66 8.65
N LEU A 8 -57.98 -22.49 9.58
CA LEU A 8 -56.79 -23.35 9.70
C LEU A 8 -57.04 -24.43 10.76
N SER A 9 -57.17 -25.69 10.30
CA SER A 9 -57.26 -26.88 11.14
C SER A 9 -55.87 -27.35 11.60
N SER A 10 -55.77 -27.76 12.86
CA SER A 10 -54.55 -28.32 13.46
C SER A 10 -54.17 -29.68 12.87
N ALA A 11 -52.93 -29.81 12.42
CA ALA A 11 -52.34 -31.09 12.02
C ALA A 11 -51.39 -31.62 13.11
N ALA A 12 -51.54 -32.90 13.39
CA ALA A 12 -50.88 -33.68 14.43
C ALA A 12 -49.37 -33.84 14.21
N ARG A 13 -48.63 -33.89 15.33
CA ARG A 13 -47.19 -34.21 15.38
C ARG A 13 -46.97 -35.72 15.35
N PRO A 14 -46.00 -36.25 14.57
CA PRO A 14 -45.45 -37.56 14.83
C PRO A 14 -44.32 -37.48 15.87
N LYS A 15 -44.30 -38.48 16.76
CA LYS A 15 -43.21 -38.81 17.69
C LYS A 15 -42.20 -39.70 17.00
N THR A 16 -40.89 -39.47 17.24
CA THR A 16 -39.76 -40.42 17.40
C THR A 16 -38.45 -39.67 17.11
N ILE A 17 -37.24 -39.94 17.64
CA ILE A 17 -36.63 -40.76 18.70
C ILE A 17 -35.14 -40.30 18.72
N SER A 18 -34.47 -40.53 19.85
CA SER A 18 -33.01 -40.66 20.03
C SER A 18 -32.14 -39.43 20.33
N LEU A 19 -31.72 -39.45 21.59
CA LEU A 19 -30.49 -38.92 22.17
C LEU A 19 -29.28 -38.93 21.22
N PHE A 20 -28.64 -37.77 21.10
CA PHE A 20 -27.19 -37.68 20.97
C PHE A 20 -26.64 -36.81 22.11
N ARG A 21 -25.74 -37.41 22.88
CA ARG A 21 -25.06 -36.86 24.05
C ARG A 21 -23.95 -35.94 23.54
N ALA A 22 -24.12 -34.62 23.64
CA ALA A 22 -23.08 -33.66 23.33
C ALA A 22 -22.04 -33.65 24.46
N THR A 23 -20.84 -34.13 24.17
CA THR A 23 -19.64 -33.94 24.99
C THR A 23 -19.28 -32.47 25.03
N THR A 24 -19.43 -31.86 26.21
CA THR A 24 -18.99 -30.50 26.51
C THR A 24 -17.47 -30.50 26.65
N THR A 25 -16.74 -30.18 25.58
CA THR A 25 -15.32 -29.84 25.67
C THR A 25 -15.19 -28.43 26.22
N ALA A 26 -14.78 -28.32 27.47
CA ALA A 26 -14.41 -27.07 28.12
C ALA A 26 -13.25 -26.42 27.34
N ALA A 27 -13.51 -25.24 26.77
CA ALA A 27 -12.48 -24.42 26.16
C ALA A 27 -11.58 -23.85 27.27
N VAL A 28 -10.35 -24.36 27.34
CA VAL A 28 -9.28 -23.79 28.16
C VAL A 28 -8.88 -22.46 27.52
N ALA A 29 -9.25 -21.36 28.17
CA ALA A 29 -8.78 -20.03 27.83
C ALA A 29 -7.28 -19.92 28.15
N THR A 30 -6.42 -20.18 27.17
CA THR A 30 -4.99 -19.86 27.29
C THR A 30 -4.81 -18.35 27.08
N ASN A 31 -4.52 -17.64 28.16
CA ASN A 31 -4.01 -16.28 28.12
C ASN A 31 -2.66 -16.26 27.37
N SER A 32 -2.72 -16.02 26.06
CA SER A 32 -1.55 -15.72 25.23
C SER A 32 -1.03 -14.33 25.61
N VAL A 33 -0.09 -14.28 26.56
CA VAL A 33 0.77 -13.12 26.76
C VAL A 33 1.49 -12.86 25.43
N ARG A 34 1.15 -11.76 24.76
CA ARG A 34 1.89 -11.28 23.58
C ARG A 34 3.28 -10.85 24.04
N ALA A 35 4.23 -11.78 24.02
CA ALA A 35 5.65 -11.43 24.03
C ALA A 35 5.97 -10.76 22.69
N ALA A 36 6.28 -9.47 22.72
CA ALA A 36 6.93 -8.80 21.61
C ALA A 36 8.31 -9.46 21.43
N SER A 37 8.41 -10.39 20.47
CA SER A 37 9.69 -10.98 20.09
C SER A 37 10.51 -9.94 19.33
N THR A 38 11.38 -9.24 20.04
CA THR A 38 12.46 -8.42 19.48
C THR A 38 13.68 -9.31 19.20
N ASN A 39 13.49 -10.41 18.46
CA ASN A 39 14.63 -11.20 17.98
C ASN A 39 15.34 -10.44 16.84
N ALA A 40 16.14 -9.45 17.24
CA ALA A 40 17.19 -8.82 16.45
C ALA A 40 18.35 -9.80 16.13
N ALA A 41 18.28 -11.04 16.61
CA ALA A 41 19.34 -12.05 16.50
C ALA A 41 19.45 -12.75 15.12
N ASN A 42 18.71 -12.32 14.09
CA ASN A 42 18.76 -12.93 12.75
C ASN A 42 19.23 -11.98 11.63
N THR A 43 19.91 -10.89 11.98
CA THR A 43 20.77 -10.15 11.03
C THR A 43 22.17 -10.74 11.09
N ASP A 44 22.38 -11.85 10.39
CA ASP A 44 23.70 -12.39 10.12
C ASP A 44 24.47 -11.42 9.18
N TRP A 45 25.10 -10.42 9.78
CA TRP A 45 25.94 -9.43 9.10
C TRP A 45 27.22 -10.04 8.51
N LEU A 46 27.59 -11.26 8.94
CA LEU A 46 28.73 -11.99 8.39
C LEU A 46 28.42 -12.61 7.02
N THR A 47 27.17 -13.02 6.75
CA THR A 47 26.75 -13.35 5.37
C THR A 47 26.66 -12.11 4.48
N TRP A 48 26.41 -10.93 5.06
CA TRP A 48 26.45 -9.65 4.33
C TRP A 48 27.88 -9.30 3.87
N LEU A 49 28.89 -9.40 4.74
CA LEU A 49 30.30 -9.15 4.39
C LEU A 49 30.89 -10.18 3.39
N LYS A 50 30.51 -11.46 3.51
CA LYS A 50 31.07 -12.52 2.65
C LYS A 50 30.57 -12.48 1.19
N ARG A 51 29.46 -11.78 0.90
CA ARG A 51 28.93 -11.66 -0.48
C ARG A 51 29.54 -10.51 -1.30
N SER A 52 30.23 -9.57 -0.66
CA SER A 52 30.79 -8.38 -1.32
C SER A 52 32.12 -8.62 -2.04
N ALA A 53 32.64 -9.85 -2.04
CA ALA A 53 34.05 -10.13 -2.35
C ALA A 53 34.33 -10.92 -3.65
N SER A 54 33.34 -11.12 -4.54
CA SER A 54 33.61 -11.74 -5.85
C SER A 54 33.64 -10.68 -6.96
N PRO A 55 34.81 -10.33 -7.52
CA PRO A 55 35.00 -9.23 -8.48
C PRO A 55 34.52 -9.56 -9.90
N GLY A 56 33.47 -10.37 -10.06
CA GLY A 56 32.77 -10.49 -11.33
C GLY A 56 31.71 -9.40 -11.42
N SER A 57 31.87 -8.43 -12.32
CA SER A 57 30.93 -7.29 -12.48
C SER A 57 29.60 -7.75 -13.06
N VAL A 58 28.76 -8.40 -12.26
CA VAL A 58 27.35 -8.63 -12.65
C VAL A 58 26.70 -7.25 -12.75
N PRO A 59 26.07 -6.90 -13.89
CA PRO A 59 25.41 -5.61 -14.03
C PRO A 59 24.32 -5.47 -12.96
N PRO A 60 24.16 -4.26 -12.38
CA PRO A 60 23.18 -4.06 -11.32
C PRO A 60 21.77 -4.24 -11.90
N GLY A 61 20.89 -4.88 -11.11
CA GLY A 61 19.54 -5.24 -11.54
C GLY A 61 18.57 -4.05 -11.56
N LYS A 62 17.33 -4.35 -11.95
CA LYS A 62 16.21 -3.41 -12.01
C LYS A 62 15.18 -3.72 -10.91
N ALA A 63 14.65 -2.67 -10.31
CA ALA A 63 13.50 -2.75 -9.42
C ALA A 63 12.26 -2.11 -10.06
N LEU A 64 11.15 -2.83 -10.13
CA LEU A 64 9.86 -2.28 -10.59
C LEU A 64 9.01 -1.86 -9.39
N LEU A 65 8.47 -0.64 -9.46
CA LEU A 65 7.61 -0.05 -8.45
C LEU A 65 6.18 0.11 -8.98
N PHE A 66 5.22 -0.48 -8.29
CA PHE A 66 3.80 -0.45 -8.66
C PHE A 66 2.99 0.48 -7.77
N ALA A 67 2.11 1.27 -8.39
CA ALA A 67 1.23 2.20 -7.70
C ALA A 67 0.14 1.49 -6.88
N GLY A 68 -0.27 2.13 -5.79
CA GLY A 68 -1.38 1.70 -4.93
C GLY A 68 -2.67 2.45 -5.22
N LEU A 69 -3.72 2.12 -4.47
CA LEU A 69 -4.99 2.84 -4.50
C LEU A 69 -4.78 4.32 -4.11
N GLY A 70 -5.49 5.24 -4.76
CA GLY A 70 -5.26 6.69 -4.64
C GLY A 70 -4.20 7.25 -5.60
N SER A 71 -3.56 6.41 -6.41
CA SER A 71 -2.71 6.86 -7.52
C SER A 71 -3.54 7.10 -8.77
N TYR A 72 -3.21 8.11 -9.59
CA TYR A 72 -3.95 8.38 -10.83
C TYR A 72 -3.76 7.23 -11.83
N PRO A 73 -4.82 6.48 -12.15
CA PRO A 73 -4.74 5.45 -13.16
C PRO A 73 -4.49 6.05 -14.55
N HIS A 74 -3.81 5.34 -15.43
CA HIS A 74 -3.59 5.80 -16.81
C HIS A 74 -3.62 4.62 -17.78
N THR A 75 -3.97 4.89 -19.02
CA THR A 75 -3.89 3.90 -20.09
C THR A 75 -2.52 4.01 -20.79
N PRO A 76 -2.02 2.92 -21.40
CA PRO A 76 -0.87 2.99 -22.30
C PRO A 76 -1.17 3.97 -23.43
N HIS A 77 -0.21 4.84 -23.77
CA HIS A 77 -0.40 5.86 -24.82
C HIS A 77 -0.61 5.25 -26.22
N SER A 78 -0.06 4.06 -26.46
CA SER A 78 -0.22 3.30 -27.70
C SER A 78 -0.30 1.81 -27.33
N PRO A 79 -1.50 1.31 -26.98
CA PRO A 79 -1.66 -0.08 -26.55
C PRO A 79 -1.44 -1.00 -27.74
N THR A 80 -0.62 -2.01 -27.54
CA THR A 80 -0.41 -3.08 -28.52
C THR A 80 -1.51 -4.14 -28.40
N PRO A 81 -1.66 -5.07 -29.36
CA PRO A 81 -2.57 -6.22 -29.23
C PRO A 81 -2.45 -6.98 -27.90
N SER A 82 -1.23 -7.23 -27.39
CA SER A 82 -1.05 -7.90 -26.09
C SER A 82 -1.60 -7.07 -24.93
N SER A 83 -1.42 -5.75 -24.97
CA SER A 83 -2.00 -4.84 -24.00
C SER A 83 -3.54 -4.81 -24.06
N LEU A 84 -4.13 -4.83 -25.26
CA LEU A 84 -5.58 -4.88 -25.43
C LEU A 84 -6.16 -6.20 -24.90
N ARG A 85 -5.48 -7.33 -25.10
CA ARG A 85 -5.88 -8.62 -24.55
C ARG A 85 -5.95 -8.61 -23.03
N VAL A 86 -4.98 -7.98 -22.35
CA VAL A 86 -5.01 -7.79 -20.89
C VAL A 86 -6.28 -7.03 -20.45
N TRP A 87 -6.65 -5.97 -21.18
CA TRP A 87 -7.88 -5.22 -20.88
C TRP A 87 -9.14 -6.05 -21.09
N GLU A 88 -9.20 -6.86 -22.13
CA GLU A 88 -10.31 -7.76 -22.41
C GLU A 88 -10.45 -8.81 -21.31
N GLU A 89 -9.37 -9.52 -20.98
CA GLU A 89 -9.34 -10.55 -19.95
C GLU A 89 -9.74 -10.00 -18.57
N ALA A 90 -9.20 -8.83 -18.19
CA ALA A 90 -9.56 -8.19 -16.93
C ALA A 90 -11.02 -7.73 -16.90
N SER A 91 -11.54 -7.21 -18.01
CA SER A 91 -12.94 -6.81 -18.12
C SER A 91 -13.89 -8.01 -18.01
N GLU A 92 -13.54 -9.13 -18.65
CA GLU A 92 -14.27 -10.39 -18.57
C GLU A 92 -14.21 -10.98 -17.16
N ALA A 93 -13.04 -10.93 -16.50
CA ALA A 93 -12.85 -11.45 -15.15
C ALA A 93 -13.77 -10.76 -14.13
N LEU A 94 -13.98 -9.44 -14.24
CA LEU A 94 -14.90 -8.71 -13.36
C LEU A 94 -16.38 -9.00 -13.64
N LEU A 95 -16.74 -9.35 -14.87
CA LEU A 95 -18.12 -9.67 -15.26
C LEU A 95 -18.47 -11.15 -15.09
N SER A 96 -17.47 -11.99 -14.79
CA SER A 96 -17.64 -13.43 -14.62
C SER A 96 -17.56 -13.78 -13.13
N PRO A 97 -18.63 -14.35 -12.53
CA PRO A 97 -18.58 -14.80 -11.14
C PRO A 97 -17.54 -15.91 -10.96
N ASP A 98 -16.98 -16.01 -9.75
CA ASP A 98 -16.01 -17.06 -9.43
C ASP A 98 -16.30 -17.63 -8.04
N ALA A 99 -16.99 -18.77 -8.05
CA ALA A 99 -17.39 -19.46 -6.83
C ALA A 99 -16.19 -19.97 -6.02
N THR A 100 -15.02 -20.19 -6.65
CA THR A 100 -13.84 -20.76 -5.98
C THR A 100 -13.32 -19.80 -4.90
N ILE A 101 -13.24 -18.50 -5.21
CA ILE A 101 -12.82 -17.45 -4.27
C ILE A 101 -14.01 -16.69 -3.66
N GLY A 102 -15.25 -17.07 -4.00
CA GLY A 102 -16.47 -16.42 -3.54
C GLY A 102 -16.71 -15.03 -4.15
N TYR A 103 -16.20 -14.78 -5.35
CA TYR A 103 -16.42 -13.54 -6.08
C TYR A 103 -17.81 -13.52 -6.73
N GLN A 104 -18.52 -12.41 -6.55
CA GLN A 104 -19.81 -12.13 -7.14
C GLN A 104 -19.76 -10.80 -7.91
N THR A 105 -20.51 -10.70 -8.99
CA THR A 105 -20.55 -9.53 -9.89
C THR A 105 -21.48 -8.42 -9.42
N ARG A 106 -21.72 -8.33 -8.10
CA ARG A 106 -22.68 -7.39 -7.52
C ARG A 106 -22.27 -5.94 -7.82
N GLY A 107 -23.18 -5.13 -8.36
CA GLY A 107 -22.89 -3.73 -8.71
C GLY A 107 -22.18 -3.57 -10.07
N MET A 108 -22.05 -4.65 -10.84
CA MET A 108 -21.49 -4.67 -12.19
C MET A 108 -22.55 -4.79 -13.29
N GLU A 109 -23.84 -4.73 -12.95
CA GLU A 109 -24.96 -4.94 -13.86
C GLU A 109 -24.97 -3.91 -15.00
N ALA A 110 -24.58 -2.66 -14.69
CA ALA A 110 -24.46 -1.57 -15.66
C ALA A 110 -23.41 -1.86 -16.76
N PHE A 111 -22.45 -2.75 -16.51
CA PHE A 111 -21.37 -3.11 -17.43
C PHE A 111 -21.61 -4.44 -18.15
N SER A 112 -22.66 -5.18 -17.80
CA SER A 112 -22.99 -6.48 -18.42
C SER A 112 -23.27 -6.38 -19.93
N ARG A 113 -23.73 -5.21 -20.40
CA ARG A 113 -23.95 -4.91 -21.82
C ARG A 113 -22.79 -4.14 -22.46
N ALA A 114 -21.73 -3.86 -21.71
CA ALA A 114 -20.60 -3.10 -22.21
C ALA A 114 -19.79 -3.93 -23.21
N SER A 115 -19.13 -3.26 -24.14
CA SER A 115 -18.28 -3.90 -25.13
C SER A 115 -17.06 -4.57 -24.48
N LYS A 116 -16.41 -5.47 -25.23
CA LYS A 116 -15.12 -6.05 -24.84
C LYS A 116 -14.11 -4.95 -24.48
N GLY A 117 -13.38 -5.14 -23.38
CA GLY A 117 -12.41 -4.16 -22.90
C GLY A 117 -13.00 -2.89 -22.28
N TRP A 118 -14.27 -2.91 -21.84
CA TRP A 118 -14.98 -1.75 -21.30
C TRP A 118 -14.23 -0.99 -20.20
N MET A 119 -13.43 -1.69 -19.38
CA MET A 119 -12.72 -1.09 -18.25
C MET A 119 -11.77 0.02 -18.69
N ARG A 120 -11.15 -0.13 -19.87
CA ARG A 120 -10.28 0.88 -20.46
C ARG A 120 -11.05 2.17 -20.77
N ASN A 121 -12.16 2.03 -21.49
CA ASN A 121 -13.00 3.16 -21.90
C ASN A 121 -13.69 3.83 -20.71
N TRP A 122 -13.95 3.07 -19.64
CA TRP A 122 -14.55 3.62 -18.43
C TRP A 122 -13.63 4.63 -17.73
N VAL A 123 -12.32 4.44 -17.76
CA VAL A 123 -11.37 5.35 -17.08
C VAL A 123 -10.93 6.53 -17.93
N GLU A 124 -10.92 6.37 -19.25
CA GLU A 124 -10.43 7.40 -20.16
C GLU A 124 -11.23 8.70 -20.01
N GLY A 125 -10.52 9.81 -19.76
CA GLY A 125 -11.11 11.15 -19.61
C GLY A 125 -11.65 11.48 -18.20
N ARG A 126 -11.61 10.56 -17.23
CA ARG A 126 -12.10 10.82 -15.86
C ARG A 126 -11.02 11.36 -14.93
N SER A 127 -11.44 12.18 -13.97
CA SER A 127 -10.56 12.63 -12.88
C SER A 127 -10.38 11.54 -11.81
N LEU A 128 -9.36 11.66 -10.95
CA LEU A 128 -9.20 10.72 -9.83
C LEU A 128 -10.43 10.70 -8.94
N ASP A 129 -10.99 11.87 -8.63
CA ASP A 129 -12.14 12.00 -7.74
C ASP A 129 -13.38 11.32 -8.32
N GLU A 130 -13.58 11.40 -9.64
CA GLU A 130 -14.66 10.68 -10.32
C GLU A 130 -14.47 9.16 -10.26
N LEU A 131 -13.24 8.69 -10.43
CA LEU A 131 -12.90 7.28 -10.37
C LEU A 131 -13.05 6.73 -8.95
N MET A 132 -12.64 7.48 -7.94
CA MET A 132 -12.75 7.10 -6.53
C MET A 132 -14.20 7.05 -6.00
N LYS A 133 -15.21 7.44 -6.80
CA LYS A 133 -16.63 7.11 -6.56
C LYS A 133 -16.94 5.62 -6.77
N ARG A 134 -16.11 4.93 -7.55
CA ARG A 134 -16.11 3.47 -7.77
C ARG A 134 -14.71 2.91 -7.49
N PRO A 135 -14.31 2.89 -6.21
CA PRO A 135 -12.96 2.46 -5.81
C PRO A 135 -12.74 0.96 -6.08
N ASP A 136 -13.81 0.17 -6.08
CA ASP A 136 -13.88 -1.23 -6.51
C ASP A 136 -13.36 -1.44 -7.94
N ILE A 137 -13.84 -0.63 -8.89
CA ILE A 137 -13.40 -0.68 -10.29
C ILE A 137 -12.02 -0.02 -10.43
N THR A 138 -11.79 1.09 -9.74
CA THR A 138 -10.51 1.82 -9.80
C THR A 138 -9.33 0.96 -9.34
N ALA A 139 -9.51 0.18 -8.28
CA ALA A 139 -8.51 -0.76 -7.78
C ALA A 139 -8.13 -1.81 -8.84
N ALA A 140 -9.12 -2.44 -9.46
CA ALA A 140 -8.93 -3.40 -10.55
C ALA A 140 -8.25 -2.76 -11.76
N PHE A 141 -8.62 -1.51 -12.09
CA PHE A 141 -8.00 -0.78 -13.18
C PHE A 141 -6.52 -0.49 -12.93
N ILE A 142 -6.13 -0.03 -11.73
CA ILE A 142 -4.72 0.31 -11.42
C ILE A 142 -3.81 -0.91 -11.66
N LEU A 143 -4.25 -2.08 -11.22
CA LEU A 143 -3.57 -3.35 -11.48
C LEU A 143 -3.53 -3.64 -12.98
N THR A 144 -4.69 -3.65 -13.65
CA THR A 144 -4.82 -3.99 -15.07
C THR A 144 -3.97 -3.08 -15.97
N SER A 145 -3.96 -1.79 -15.69
CA SER A 145 -3.14 -0.78 -16.36
C SER A 145 -1.66 -1.12 -16.31
N SER A 146 -1.16 -1.46 -15.12
CA SER A 146 0.25 -1.80 -14.91
C SER A 146 0.63 -3.07 -15.69
N ILE A 147 -0.23 -4.09 -15.68
CA ILE A 147 0.00 -5.34 -16.45
C ILE A 147 -0.09 -5.07 -17.96
N ALA A 148 -1.03 -4.26 -18.41
CA ALA A 148 -1.19 -3.90 -19.81
C ALA A 148 0.01 -3.10 -20.35
N ILE A 149 0.65 -2.27 -19.50
CA ILE A 149 1.90 -1.57 -19.81
C ILE A 149 3.04 -2.56 -19.99
N LEU A 150 3.21 -3.49 -19.05
CA LEU A 150 4.24 -4.52 -19.13
C LEU A 150 4.04 -5.40 -20.37
N ALA A 151 2.81 -5.81 -20.67
CA ALA A 151 2.49 -6.61 -21.87
C ALA A 151 2.79 -5.85 -23.17
N SER A 152 2.55 -4.53 -23.18
CA SER A 152 2.92 -3.69 -24.33
C SER A 152 4.43 -3.61 -24.52
N ALA A 153 5.18 -3.47 -23.44
CA ALA A 153 6.64 -3.44 -23.51
C ALA A 153 7.21 -4.80 -23.91
N GLN A 154 6.68 -5.89 -23.36
CA GLN A 154 7.04 -7.26 -23.72
C GLN A 154 6.91 -7.48 -25.24
N GLU A 155 5.79 -7.08 -25.83
CA GLU A 155 5.56 -7.22 -27.27
C GLU A 155 6.54 -6.37 -28.09
N LYS A 156 6.75 -5.10 -27.70
CA LYS A 156 7.66 -4.17 -28.41
C LYS A 156 9.12 -4.62 -28.35
N GLU A 157 9.55 -5.18 -27.23
CA GLU A 157 10.91 -5.66 -27.01
C GLU A 157 11.09 -7.12 -27.44
N SER A 158 10.01 -7.80 -27.84
CA SER A 158 10.00 -9.23 -28.19
C SER A 158 10.61 -10.12 -27.10
N THR A 159 10.35 -9.80 -25.83
CA THR A 159 10.88 -10.54 -24.69
C THR A 159 9.98 -11.73 -24.32
N PRO A 160 10.55 -12.86 -23.86
CA PRO A 160 9.78 -14.06 -23.54
C PRO A 160 8.99 -13.92 -22.23
N THR A 161 9.32 -12.93 -21.40
CA THR A 161 8.71 -12.70 -20.08
C THR A 161 8.02 -11.35 -20.03
N LEU A 162 6.95 -11.26 -19.22
CA LEU A 162 6.24 -10.01 -18.98
C LEU A 162 7.13 -8.92 -18.34
N LEU A 163 8.09 -9.34 -17.52
CA LEU A 163 9.01 -8.43 -16.84
C LEU A 163 10.19 -8.05 -17.75
N PRO A 164 10.65 -6.79 -17.70
CA PRO A 164 11.87 -6.37 -18.38
C PRO A 164 13.07 -7.22 -17.95
N ALA A 165 14.03 -7.43 -18.86
CA ALA A 165 15.26 -8.14 -18.56
C ALA A 165 15.98 -7.54 -17.34
N GLU A 166 16.67 -8.37 -16.56
CA GLU A 166 17.42 -7.97 -15.35
C GLU A 166 16.54 -7.44 -14.20
N THR A 167 15.22 -7.64 -14.25
CA THR A 167 14.34 -7.35 -13.12
C THR A 167 14.68 -8.29 -11.96
N THR A 168 15.22 -7.73 -10.88
CA THR A 168 15.61 -8.47 -9.68
C THR A 168 14.66 -8.23 -8.51
N HIS A 169 13.95 -7.10 -8.50
CA HIS A 169 13.04 -6.74 -7.41
C HIS A 169 11.72 -6.19 -7.93
N LEU A 170 10.65 -6.51 -7.21
CA LEU A 170 9.32 -5.93 -7.39
C LEU A 170 8.87 -5.36 -6.04
N ALA A 171 8.28 -4.16 -6.02
CA ALA A 171 7.67 -3.60 -4.84
C ALA A 171 6.38 -2.86 -5.18
N GLY A 172 5.35 -3.10 -4.38
CA GLY A 172 4.03 -2.50 -4.57
C GLY A 172 3.66 -1.55 -3.44
N HIS A 173 3.12 -0.39 -3.78
CA HIS A 173 2.56 0.52 -2.77
C HIS A 173 1.17 0.03 -2.34
N GLY A 174 1.00 -0.30 -1.06
CA GLY A 174 -0.25 -0.81 -0.52
C GLY A 174 -0.64 -2.19 -1.06
N PHE A 175 -1.89 -2.60 -0.81
CA PHE A 175 -2.41 -3.90 -1.25
C PHE A 175 -2.41 -4.04 -2.77
N ILE A 176 -2.95 -3.05 -3.49
CA ILE A 176 -3.10 -3.09 -4.96
C ILE A 176 -1.76 -3.15 -5.67
N GLY A 177 -0.76 -2.35 -5.24
CA GLY A 177 0.57 -2.44 -5.83
C GLY A 177 1.21 -3.80 -5.57
N THR A 178 1.04 -4.36 -4.38
CA THR A 178 1.63 -5.67 -4.01
C THR A 178 0.98 -6.80 -4.79
N LEU A 179 -0.34 -6.74 -4.97
CA LEU A 179 -1.09 -7.65 -5.81
C LEU A 179 -0.65 -7.56 -7.28
N THR A 180 -0.38 -6.35 -7.77
CA THR A 180 0.15 -6.12 -9.12
C THR A 180 1.53 -6.77 -9.28
N ALA A 181 2.41 -6.69 -8.28
CA ALA A 181 3.71 -7.38 -8.31
C ALA A 181 3.57 -8.91 -8.35
N LEU A 182 2.58 -9.48 -7.63
CA LEU A 182 2.28 -10.92 -7.68
C LEU A 182 1.78 -11.35 -9.07
N VAL A 183 0.92 -10.56 -9.71
CA VAL A 183 0.44 -10.84 -11.07
C VAL A 183 1.59 -10.69 -12.09
N ALA A 184 2.37 -9.61 -11.99
CA ALA A 184 3.47 -9.34 -12.91
C ALA A 184 4.57 -10.42 -12.87
N SER A 185 4.81 -11.03 -11.71
CA SER A 185 5.75 -12.14 -11.54
C SER A 185 5.18 -13.52 -11.88
N GLY A 186 3.90 -13.60 -12.24
CA GLY A 186 3.22 -14.87 -12.50
C GLY A 186 2.93 -15.70 -11.25
N ARG A 187 3.04 -15.13 -10.05
CA ARG A 187 2.67 -15.77 -8.77
C ARG A 187 1.17 -15.78 -8.51
N LEU A 188 0.42 -14.97 -9.25
CA LEU A 188 -1.03 -14.93 -9.27
C LEU A 188 -1.50 -14.70 -10.71
N ASP A 189 -2.57 -15.34 -11.15
CA ASP A 189 -3.14 -15.05 -12.48
C ASP A 189 -3.87 -13.70 -12.51
N LEU A 190 -4.03 -13.14 -13.71
CA LEU A 190 -4.63 -11.82 -13.89
C LEU A 190 -6.09 -11.78 -13.42
N ALA A 191 -6.89 -12.79 -13.79
CA ALA A 191 -8.32 -12.83 -13.44
C ALA A 191 -8.54 -12.84 -11.93
N THR A 192 -7.82 -13.69 -11.20
CA THR A 192 -7.86 -13.72 -9.72
C THR A 192 -7.36 -12.41 -9.12
N GLY A 193 -6.26 -11.85 -9.64
CA GLY A 193 -5.74 -10.56 -9.18
C GLY A 193 -6.75 -9.41 -9.34
N VAL A 194 -7.43 -9.34 -10.47
CA VAL A 194 -8.47 -8.35 -10.75
C VAL A 194 -9.68 -8.50 -9.82
N ARG A 195 -10.15 -9.73 -9.60
CA ARG A 195 -11.26 -10.01 -8.66
C ARG A 195 -10.88 -9.69 -7.21
N LEU A 196 -9.66 -10.03 -6.78
CA LEU A 196 -9.16 -9.69 -5.44
C LEU A 196 -9.05 -8.19 -5.22
N ALA A 197 -8.57 -7.44 -6.22
CA ALA A 197 -8.53 -5.98 -6.17
C ALA A 197 -9.94 -5.40 -5.95
N HIS A 198 -10.94 -5.91 -6.68
CA HIS A 198 -12.34 -5.53 -6.54
C HIS A 198 -12.91 -5.89 -5.16
N ILE A 199 -12.70 -7.13 -4.68
CA ILE A 199 -13.16 -7.59 -3.36
C ILE A 199 -12.58 -6.72 -2.26
N TYR A 200 -11.27 -6.47 -2.28
CA TYR A 200 -10.57 -5.64 -1.30
C TYR A 200 -11.16 -4.23 -1.21
N ALA A 201 -11.37 -3.59 -2.36
CA ALA A 201 -11.92 -2.24 -2.46
C ALA A 201 -13.44 -2.16 -2.20
N SER A 202 -14.12 -3.31 -2.16
CA SER A 202 -15.55 -3.45 -1.84
C SER A 202 -15.80 -3.89 -0.39
N LEU A 203 -14.76 -4.00 0.44
CA LEU A 203 -14.92 -4.28 1.86
C LEU A 203 -15.73 -3.16 2.53
N PRO A 204 -16.57 -3.47 3.54
CA PRO A 204 -17.29 -2.45 4.28
C PRO A 204 -16.32 -1.67 5.19
N PRO A 205 -16.39 -0.33 5.26
CA PRO A 205 -15.48 0.48 6.06
C PRO A 205 -15.63 0.25 7.58
N SER A 206 -16.78 -0.28 8.01
CA SER A 206 -17.12 -0.58 9.39
C SER A 206 -18.08 -1.79 9.46
N PRO A 207 -18.24 -2.42 10.63
CA PRO A 207 -19.24 -3.48 10.82
C PRO A 207 -20.67 -2.97 10.51
N PRO A 208 -21.56 -3.79 9.92
CA PRO A 208 -22.93 -3.38 9.59
C PRO A 208 -23.75 -2.92 10.80
N SER A 209 -23.44 -3.42 12.00
CA SER A 209 -24.10 -3.04 13.25
C SER A 209 -23.68 -1.66 13.77
N HIS A 210 -22.62 -1.08 13.20
CA HIS A 210 -21.87 0.04 13.77
C HIS A 210 -21.28 0.91 12.63
N PRO A 211 -22.14 1.59 11.84
CA PRO A 211 -21.66 2.42 10.73
C PRO A 211 -20.89 3.63 11.26
N ARG A 212 -19.64 3.78 10.83
CA ARG A 212 -18.76 4.89 11.23
C ARG A 212 -18.33 5.73 10.06
N SER A 213 -18.28 7.04 10.25
CA SER A 213 -17.57 7.94 9.34
C SER A 213 -16.07 7.83 9.60
N HIS A 214 -15.29 7.76 8.52
CA HIS A 214 -13.84 7.74 8.56
C HIS A 214 -13.28 8.90 7.74
N LEU A 215 -12.04 9.27 8.05
CA LEU A 215 -11.27 10.24 7.29
C LEU A 215 -9.89 9.65 7.00
N THR A 216 -9.34 9.97 5.83
CA THR A 216 -7.95 9.72 5.48
C THR A 216 -7.36 11.02 4.98
N THR A 217 -6.28 11.47 5.61
CA THR A 217 -5.65 12.75 5.29
C THR A 217 -4.14 12.59 5.14
N VAL A 218 -3.56 13.28 4.17
CA VAL A 218 -2.12 13.36 3.98
C VAL A 218 -1.59 14.48 4.85
N LEU A 219 -0.63 14.18 5.71
CA LEU A 219 0.10 15.16 6.51
C LEU A 219 1.52 15.33 5.98
N SER A 220 2.02 16.56 6.04
CA SER A 220 3.40 16.89 5.71
C SER A 220 4.09 17.59 6.88
N ALA A 221 5.31 17.17 7.20
CA ALA A 221 6.12 17.75 8.25
C ALA A 221 6.45 19.22 7.89
N ARG A 222 6.01 20.16 8.73
CA ARG A 222 5.98 21.60 8.44
C ARG A 222 7.38 22.17 8.16
N HIS A 223 8.40 21.67 8.85
CA HIS A 223 9.79 22.10 8.69
C HIS A 223 10.39 21.83 7.29
N PHE A 224 9.70 21.09 6.42
CA PHE A 224 10.25 20.67 5.12
C PHE A 224 9.36 20.99 3.93
N HIS A 225 8.28 21.75 4.13
CA HIS A 225 7.54 22.37 3.04
C HIS A 225 8.19 23.72 2.69
N SER A 226 8.56 23.91 1.42
CA SER A 226 9.11 25.19 0.94
C SER A 226 8.10 26.35 0.98
N LEU A 227 6.85 26.09 1.39
CA LEU A 227 5.76 27.06 1.43
C LEU A 227 5.46 27.62 2.83
N SER A 228 6.21 27.20 3.86
CA SER A 228 5.97 27.65 5.24
C SER A 228 7.22 28.29 5.86
N SER A 229 7.18 29.62 6.02
CA SER A 229 8.11 30.47 6.80
C SER A 229 7.86 30.37 8.33
N PRO A 230 8.76 30.86 9.23
CA PRO A 230 10.22 30.96 9.17
C PRO A 230 10.92 29.80 9.93
N ASN A 231 12.26 29.76 9.87
CA ASN A 231 13.12 28.73 10.48
C ASN A 231 12.84 28.53 11.98
N TYR A 232 12.19 27.42 12.35
CA TYR A 232 12.08 26.98 13.73
C TYR A 232 13.15 25.92 14.03
N SER A 233 13.89 26.08 15.12
CA SER A 233 14.83 25.07 15.59
C SER A 233 14.06 23.93 16.25
N VAL A 234 14.08 22.72 15.66
CA VAL A 234 13.67 21.51 16.38
C VAL A 234 14.56 21.42 17.63
N PRO A 235 14.00 21.45 18.86
CA PRO A 235 14.81 21.44 20.08
C PRO A 235 15.70 20.20 20.08
N TYR A 236 17.00 20.43 20.05
CA TYR A 236 18.00 19.38 20.18
C TYR A 236 18.16 19.12 21.68
N PHE A 237 17.53 18.07 22.17
CA PHE A 237 17.89 17.53 23.47
C PHE A 237 19.14 16.68 23.22
N PRO A 238 20.33 17.07 23.73
CA PRO A 238 21.48 16.18 23.68
C PRO A 238 21.04 14.89 24.36
N SER A 239 20.98 13.81 23.58
CA SER A 239 20.79 12.48 24.11
C SER A 239 21.84 12.29 25.19
N SER A 240 21.40 12.26 26.44
CA SER A 240 22.24 11.82 27.55
C SER A 240 22.89 10.51 27.13
N SER A 241 24.18 10.38 27.40
CA SER A 241 25.13 9.39 26.88
C SER A 241 24.85 7.92 27.25
N SER A 242 23.58 7.49 27.29
CA SER A 242 23.23 6.09 27.47
C SER A 242 23.55 5.33 26.19
N SER A 243 24.63 4.54 26.25
CA SER A 243 25.15 3.63 25.24
C SER A 243 24.22 2.43 24.97
N SER A 244 22.90 2.62 24.87
CA SER A 244 21.97 1.54 24.53
C SER A 244 21.96 1.33 23.02
N ASN A 245 22.44 0.16 22.58
CA ASN A 245 22.55 -0.31 21.19
C ASN A 245 21.22 -0.49 20.43
N ASP A 246 20.10 0.04 20.94
CA ASP A 246 18.75 -0.19 20.39
C ASP A 246 18.21 0.97 19.53
N ASP A 247 19.03 1.97 19.17
CA ASP A 247 18.62 2.95 18.16
C ASP A 247 18.53 2.24 16.78
N PRO A 248 17.33 2.14 16.16
CA PRO A 248 17.14 1.40 14.92
C PRO A 248 17.84 2.01 13.70
N PHE A 249 18.64 3.07 13.89
CA PHE A 249 19.36 3.75 12.82
C PHE A 249 20.84 3.98 13.19
N PRO A 250 21.80 3.58 12.34
CA PRO A 250 23.23 3.73 12.63
C PRO A 250 23.68 5.20 12.67
N PRO A 251 24.69 5.55 13.50
CA PRO A 251 25.25 6.89 13.57
C PRO A 251 25.92 7.28 12.24
N VAL A 252 25.69 8.52 11.81
CA VAL A 252 26.33 9.09 10.63
C VAL A 252 27.66 9.69 11.08
N SER A 253 28.77 9.21 10.52
CA SER A 253 30.13 9.68 10.82
C SER A 253 30.25 11.18 10.52
N SER A 254 30.59 11.98 11.54
CA SER A 254 30.88 13.41 11.44
C SER A 254 32.25 13.63 10.80
N GLY A 255 32.30 13.80 9.49
CA GLY A 255 33.48 14.30 8.77
C GLY A 255 33.46 15.82 8.67
N ASP A 256 34.63 16.45 8.85
CA ASP A 256 34.86 17.90 8.80
C ASP A 256 34.35 18.53 7.49
N ALA A 257 33.49 19.54 7.60
CA ALA A 257 32.83 20.18 6.46
C ALA A 257 33.05 21.71 6.48
N SER A 258 33.86 22.21 5.53
CA SER A 258 34.01 23.63 5.21
C SER A 258 33.61 23.89 3.74
N SER A 259 32.32 24.08 3.47
CA SER A 259 31.82 24.71 2.23
C SER A 259 30.37 25.21 2.43
N GLU A 260 30.12 26.48 2.07
CA GLU A 260 28.97 27.28 2.52
C GLU A 260 27.64 27.10 1.74
N GLU A 261 27.53 26.16 0.80
CA GLU A 261 26.24 25.88 0.12
C GLU A 261 25.78 24.41 0.21
N ALA A 262 26.45 23.60 1.01
CA ALA A 262 25.96 22.26 1.31
C ALA A 262 24.77 22.37 2.28
N GLU A 263 23.59 21.85 1.90
CA GLU A 263 22.50 21.57 2.84
C GLU A 263 23.12 20.89 4.06
N SER A 264 23.18 21.59 5.21
CA SER A 264 24.00 21.14 6.35
C SER A 264 23.74 19.67 6.66
N SER A 265 24.80 18.92 6.97
CA SER A 265 24.76 17.50 7.35
C SER A 265 23.75 17.19 8.47
N SER A 266 23.28 18.20 9.20
CA SER A 266 22.22 18.13 10.22
C SER A 266 20.79 17.89 9.69
N THR A 267 20.53 18.12 8.39
CA THR A 267 19.16 18.10 7.84
C THR A 267 18.47 16.72 7.85
N PRO A 268 19.14 15.58 7.58
CA PRO A 268 18.49 14.27 7.61
C PRO A 268 18.12 13.86 9.04
N ILE A 269 18.97 14.18 10.03
CA ILE A 269 18.74 13.91 11.45
C ILE A 269 17.54 14.72 11.95
N LYS A 270 17.48 16.02 11.63
CA LYS A 270 16.32 16.88 11.96
C LYS A 270 15.02 16.36 11.36
N ARG A 271 15.03 15.89 10.09
CA ARG A 271 13.86 15.27 9.43
C ARG A 271 13.40 14.02 10.17
N ARG A 272 14.32 13.12 10.50
CA ARG A 272 14.02 11.89 11.25
C ARG A 272 13.41 12.23 12.60
N ARG A 273 14.00 13.19 13.33
CA ARG A 273 13.49 13.63 14.63
C ARG A 273 12.09 14.24 14.53
N ALA A 274 11.83 15.10 13.54
CA ALA A 274 10.50 15.67 13.33
C ALA A 274 9.44 14.58 13.04
N MET A 275 9.76 13.62 12.17
CA MET A 275 8.86 12.49 11.92
C MET A 275 8.62 11.64 13.17
N GLN A 276 9.67 11.39 13.97
CA GLN A 276 9.53 10.68 15.24
C GLN A 276 8.59 11.41 16.20
N LEU A 277 8.74 12.73 16.37
CA LEU A 277 7.84 13.53 17.22
C LEU A 277 6.39 13.47 16.73
N ILE A 278 6.16 13.54 15.42
CA ILE A 278 4.81 13.38 14.85
C ILE A 278 4.22 12.01 15.20
N LEU A 279 5.00 10.94 15.03
CA LEU A 279 4.55 9.58 15.35
C LEU A 279 4.32 9.39 16.87
N ASP A 280 5.17 9.98 17.70
CA ASP A 280 5.04 9.93 19.16
C ASP A 280 3.74 10.58 19.64
N GLU A 281 3.36 11.74 19.07
CA GLU A 281 2.09 12.40 19.36
C GLU A 281 0.88 11.58 18.88
N ILE A 282 0.93 11.00 17.67
CA ILE A 282 -0.13 10.13 17.16
C ILE A 282 -0.30 8.92 18.08
N HIS A 283 0.79 8.24 18.47
CA HIS A 283 0.72 7.12 19.41
C HIS A 283 0.28 7.56 20.83
N GLY A 284 0.53 8.81 21.23
CA GLY A 284 0.01 9.41 22.45
C GLY A 284 -1.51 9.43 22.45
N LEU A 285 -2.11 10.01 21.40
CA LEU A 285 -3.55 10.05 21.21
C LEU A 285 -4.16 8.64 21.08
N GLU A 286 -3.49 7.71 20.40
CA GLU A 286 -3.93 6.31 20.34
C GLU A 286 -4.07 5.66 21.73
N ARG A 287 -3.16 5.96 22.66
CA ARG A 287 -3.23 5.48 24.04
C ARG A 287 -4.37 6.16 24.81
N GLU A 288 -4.59 7.46 24.59
CA GLU A 288 -5.68 8.21 25.22
C GLU A 288 -7.05 7.66 24.81
N TRP A 289 -7.28 7.40 23.52
CA TRP A 289 -8.55 6.80 23.07
C TRP A 289 -8.72 5.35 23.50
N SER A 290 -7.62 4.62 23.68
CA SER A 290 -7.65 3.22 24.15
C SER A 290 -7.80 3.11 25.66
N ALA A 291 -7.66 4.21 26.41
CA ALA A 291 -7.81 4.20 27.86
C ALA A 291 -9.28 3.94 28.22
N PRO A 292 -9.58 2.99 29.14
CA PRO A 292 -10.94 2.72 29.57
C PRO A 292 -11.48 3.93 30.33
N THR A 293 -12.19 4.82 29.64
CA THR A 293 -12.87 5.94 30.29
C THR A 293 -14.10 5.40 31.01
N ALA A 294 -14.38 5.89 32.22
CA ALA A 294 -15.50 5.44 33.05
C ALA A 294 -16.88 5.57 32.36
N TYR A 295 -16.96 6.31 31.25
CA TYR A 295 -18.15 6.55 30.45
C TYR A 295 -18.23 5.72 29.15
N SER A 296 -17.21 4.93 28.80
CA SER A 296 -17.16 4.11 27.58
C SER A 296 -17.91 2.78 27.68
N LYS A 297 -19.02 2.72 28.45
CA LYS A 297 -19.93 1.57 28.40
C LYS A 297 -20.80 1.65 27.15
N GLY A 298 -20.23 1.24 26.01
CA GLY A 298 -20.97 1.03 24.76
C GLY A 298 -20.79 2.10 23.68
N TYR A 299 -19.98 3.13 23.90
CA TYR A 299 -19.60 4.06 22.84
C TYR A 299 -18.42 3.54 22.03
N GLU A 300 -18.53 3.71 20.73
CA GLU A 300 -17.55 3.32 19.73
C GLU A 300 -16.19 3.95 20.01
N GLU A 301 -15.13 3.14 20.08
CA GLU A 301 -13.76 3.66 20.22
C GLU A 301 -13.42 4.51 19.00
N ASP A 302 -13.31 5.83 19.23
CA ASP A 302 -12.59 6.73 18.34
C ASP A 302 -11.15 6.25 18.20
N TRP A 303 -10.63 6.28 16.98
CA TRP A 303 -9.26 5.83 16.73
C TRP A 303 -8.74 6.37 15.42
N ALA A 304 -7.52 6.89 15.42
CA ALA A 304 -6.76 7.20 14.22
C ALA A 304 -5.30 6.77 14.40
N GLY A 305 -4.60 6.57 13.29
CA GLY A 305 -3.19 6.24 13.32
C GLY A 305 -2.49 6.63 12.03
N ALA A 306 -1.17 6.61 12.06
CA ALA A 306 -0.34 6.80 10.87
C ALA A 306 -0.43 5.54 9.98
N GLY A 307 -1.48 5.43 9.17
CA GLY A 307 -1.71 4.26 8.32
C GLY A 307 -0.62 4.06 7.26
N ILE A 308 -0.02 5.15 6.74
CA ILE A 308 1.03 5.06 5.72
C ILE A 308 2.18 6.02 6.03
N ILE A 309 3.41 5.52 6.03
CA ILE A 309 4.64 6.33 6.09
C ILE A 309 5.28 6.34 4.70
N ASN A 310 5.00 7.38 3.91
CA ASN A 310 5.44 7.48 2.51
C ASN A 310 6.90 7.90 2.37
N SER A 311 7.35 8.85 3.20
CA SER A 311 8.71 9.37 3.20
C SER A 311 9.08 9.93 4.57
N SER A 312 10.29 10.45 4.74
CA SER A 312 10.65 11.19 5.96
C SER A 312 9.94 12.54 6.12
N LYS A 313 9.05 12.92 5.19
CA LYS A 313 8.34 14.20 5.19
C LYS A 313 6.82 14.06 5.13
N VAL A 314 6.33 12.96 4.58
CA VAL A 314 4.92 12.77 4.24
C VAL A 314 4.44 11.45 4.83
N LEU A 315 3.33 11.54 5.56
CA LEU A 315 2.59 10.38 6.08
C LEU A 315 1.10 10.56 5.78
N VAL A 316 0.35 9.47 5.92
CA VAL A 316 -1.11 9.46 5.80
C VAL A 316 -1.68 9.01 7.13
N VAL A 317 -2.57 9.83 7.69
CA VAL A 317 -3.35 9.49 8.89
C VAL A 317 -4.72 9.00 8.45
N THR A 318 -5.15 7.88 9.02
CA THR A 318 -6.44 7.26 8.72
C THR A 318 -7.10 6.83 10.02
N GLY A 319 -8.41 7.03 10.14
CA GLY A 319 -9.14 6.72 11.36
C GLY A 319 -10.61 7.13 11.31
N THR A 320 -11.28 7.11 12.47
CA THR A 320 -12.58 7.75 12.64
C THR A 320 -12.46 9.25 12.35
N HIS A 321 -13.50 9.84 11.80
CA HIS A 321 -13.46 11.23 11.36
C HIS A 321 -13.01 12.19 12.49
N HIS A 322 -13.57 12.02 13.69
CA HIS A 322 -13.24 12.86 14.84
C HIS A 322 -11.79 12.69 15.30
N ALA A 323 -11.31 11.44 15.43
CA ALA A 323 -9.94 11.16 15.84
C ALA A 323 -8.90 11.74 14.87
N VAL A 324 -9.16 11.69 13.55
CA VAL A 324 -8.25 12.28 12.56
C VAL A 324 -8.20 13.81 12.70
N LEU A 325 -9.33 14.48 12.94
CA LEU A 325 -9.35 15.92 13.17
C LEU A 325 -8.58 16.31 14.45
N GLN A 326 -8.70 15.52 15.52
CA GLN A 326 -7.91 15.74 16.75
C GLN A 326 -6.40 15.62 16.48
N VAL A 327 -5.96 14.63 15.67
CA VAL A 327 -4.56 14.50 15.26
C VAL A 327 -4.09 15.73 14.49
N ILE A 328 -4.88 16.21 13.53
CA ILE A 328 -4.55 17.41 12.74
C ILE A 328 -4.39 18.62 13.67
N GLU A 329 -5.37 18.88 14.52
CA GLU A 329 -5.37 20.00 15.46
C GLU A 329 -4.15 19.94 16.39
N ARG A 330 -3.89 18.78 16.99
CA ARG A 330 -2.77 18.58 17.91
C ARG A 330 -1.42 18.84 17.23
N LEU A 331 -1.21 18.28 16.04
CA LEU A 331 0.05 18.44 15.31
C LEU A 331 0.25 19.88 14.80
N GLN A 332 -0.82 20.59 14.47
CA GLN A 332 -0.77 22.01 14.10
C GLN A 332 -0.44 22.91 15.30
N GLN A 333 -1.07 22.68 16.46
CA GLN A 333 -0.77 23.40 17.71
C GLN A 333 0.69 23.24 18.12
N LEU A 334 1.25 22.04 17.95
CA LEU A 334 2.67 21.74 18.21
C LEU A 334 3.61 22.17 17.09
N ASN A 335 3.10 22.76 16.01
CA ASN A 335 3.87 23.22 14.86
C ASN A 335 4.67 22.09 14.16
N LEU A 336 4.25 20.83 14.28
CA LEU A 336 4.98 19.67 13.76
C LEU A 336 4.60 19.34 12.31
N ALA A 337 3.30 19.37 11.98
CA ALA A 337 2.80 18.98 10.66
C ALA A 337 1.58 19.82 10.25
N ASN A 338 1.33 19.87 8.94
CA ASN A 338 0.13 20.46 8.35
C ASN A 338 -0.62 19.42 7.50
N PRO A 339 -1.97 19.48 7.46
CA PRO A 339 -2.73 18.74 6.48
C PRO A 339 -2.43 19.27 5.07
N VAL A 340 -2.29 18.35 4.12
CA VAL A 340 -2.03 18.66 2.72
C VAL A 340 -3.28 18.45 1.88
N MET A 341 -3.91 17.28 2.02
CA MET A 341 -5.10 16.91 1.28
C MET A 341 -5.82 15.74 1.95
N ASP A 342 -7.13 15.71 1.82
CA ASP A 342 -7.92 14.54 2.17
C ASP A 342 -7.95 13.57 0.99
N VAL A 343 -7.88 12.27 1.30
CA VAL A 343 -7.89 11.19 0.32
C VAL A 343 -9.19 10.42 0.48
N HIS A 344 -9.99 10.37 -0.59
CA HIS A 344 -11.27 9.68 -0.59
C HIS A 344 -11.07 8.15 -0.67
N MET A 345 -10.70 7.53 0.43
CA MET A 345 -10.52 6.08 0.55
C MET A 345 -11.83 5.37 0.89
N PRO A 346 -12.15 4.21 0.28
CA PRO A 346 -13.40 3.48 0.57
C PRO A 346 -13.46 2.94 2.00
N CYS A 347 -12.30 2.72 2.62
CA CYS A 347 -12.16 2.11 3.93
C CYS A 347 -10.98 2.76 4.67
N PRO A 348 -10.97 2.70 6.01
CA PRO A 348 -9.83 3.09 6.81
C PRO A 348 -8.73 2.00 6.78
N TYR A 349 -8.16 1.70 5.61
CA TYR A 349 -7.09 0.70 5.50
C TYR A 349 -5.86 1.05 6.32
N HIS A 350 -5.04 0.03 6.63
CA HIS A 350 -3.86 0.16 7.46
C HIS A 350 -4.18 0.61 8.90
N THR A 351 -5.36 0.25 9.40
CA THR A 351 -5.81 0.59 10.75
C THR A 351 -6.49 -0.57 11.46
N LYS A 352 -6.51 -0.53 12.81
CA LYS A 352 -7.25 -1.53 13.60
C LYS A 352 -8.76 -1.53 13.30
N LEU A 353 -9.31 -0.45 12.74
CA LEU A 353 -10.72 -0.33 12.37
C LEU A 353 -11.15 -1.35 11.31
N MET A 354 -10.21 -1.90 10.53
CA MET A 354 -10.48 -2.93 9.53
C MET A 354 -10.44 -4.37 10.08
N SER A 355 -10.28 -4.56 11.40
CA SER A 355 -10.17 -5.89 12.00
C SER A 355 -11.40 -6.77 11.76
N HIS A 356 -12.60 -6.18 11.64
CA HIS A 356 -13.85 -6.91 11.33
C HIS A 356 -13.83 -7.56 9.95
N ALA A 357 -13.06 -7.03 9.01
CA ALA A 357 -12.98 -7.54 7.65
C ALA A 357 -12.00 -8.71 7.52
N ILE A 358 -11.07 -8.89 8.47
CA ILE A 358 -10.02 -9.93 8.40
C ILE A 358 -10.58 -11.34 8.20
N PRO A 359 -11.56 -11.84 9.00
CA PRO A 359 -12.00 -13.23 8.87
C PRO A 359 -12.52 -13.54 7.47
N LYS A 360 -13.44 -12.69 6.97
CA LYS A 360 -14.00 -12.86 5.63
C LYS A 360 -12.95 -12.73 4.53
N PHE A 361 -12.01 -11.80 4.66
CA PHE A 361 -10.98 -11.60 3.64
C PHE A 361 -9.92 -12.71 3.64
N ARG A 362 -9.60 -13.27 4.82
CA ARG A 362 -8.77 -14.47 4.96
C ARG A 362 -9.38 -15.64 4.21
N ASP A 363 -10.67 -15.91 4.40
CA ASP A 363 -11.36 -17.01 3.71
C ASP A 363 -11.28 -16.86 2.18
N VAL A 364 -11.29 -15.62 1.66
CA VAL A 364 -11.08 -15.36 0.23
C VAL A 364 -9.64 -15.68 -0.17
N LEU A 365 -8.64 -15.17 0.56
CA LEU A 365 -7.23 -15.38 0.24
C LEU A 365 -6.78 -16.84 0.36
N GLU A 366 -7.34 -17.61 1.30
CA GLU A 366 -7.03 -19.04 1.47
C GLU A 366 -7.56 -19.90 0.32
N ARG A 367 -8.58 -19.42 -0.41
CA ARG A 367 -9.12 -20.10 -1.59
C ARG A 367 -8.40 -19.73 -2.89
N CYS A 368 -7.57 -18.69 -2.87
CA CYS A 368 -6.78 -18.30 -4.04
C CYS A 368 -5.61 -19.26 -4.26
N THR A 369 -5.31 -19.56 -5.53
CA THR A 369 -4.13 -20.34 -5.89
C THR A 369 -2.96 -19.41 -6.17
N PHE A 370 -1.96 -19.42 -5.30
CA PHE A 370 -0.70 -18.71 -5.51
C PHE A 370 0.38 -19.68 -5.98
N ARG A 371 1.22 -19.24 -6.92
CA ARG A 371 2.39 -20.01 -7.34
C ARG A 371 3.62 -19.62 -6.51
N ASP A 372 4.48 -20.60 -6.30
CA ASP A 372 5.79 -20.36 -5.71
C ASP A 372 6.66 -19.49 -6.61
N THR A 373 7.64 -18.84 -5.99
CA THR A 373 8.63 -18.06 -6.72
C THR A 373 9.44 -19.01 -7.60
N ALA A 374 9.44 -18.78 -8.92
CA ALA A 374 10.30 -19.52 -9.83
C ALA A 374 11.77 -19.37 -9.39
N PRO A 375 12.60 -20.44 -9.47
CA PRO A 375 14.02 -20.34 -9.18
C PRO A 375 14.67 -19.22 -10.02
N GLY A 376 15.35 -18.27 -9.36
CA GLY A 376 15.94 -17.10 -10.03
C GLY A 376 14.95 -16.00 -10.42
N GLY A 377 13.66 -16.12 -10.06
CA GLY A 377 12.67 -15.05 -10.23
C GLY A 377 12.95 -13.84 -9.33
N PRO A 378 12.31 -12.69 -9.60
CA PRO A 378 12.54 -11.47 -8.84
C PRO A 378 12.02 -11.58 -7.41
N VAL A 379 12.70 -10.89 -6.49
CA VAL A 379 12.28 -10.74 -5.10
C VAL A 379 11.12 -9.75 -5.02
N ILE A 380 9.97 -10.18 -4.53
CA ILE A 380 8.85 -9.29 -4.23
C ILE A 380 8.99 -8.83 -2.78
N LEU A 381 9.11 -7.53 -2.54
CA LEU A 381 9.10 -6.97 -1.19
C LEU A 381 7.68 -6.74 -0.70
N ASP A 382 7.42 -7.19 0.53
CA ASP A 382 6.22 -6.86 1.28
C ASP A 382 6.42 -5.51 1.99
N PRO A 383 5.60 -4.48 1.69
CA PRO A 383 5.78 -3.16 2.28
C PRO A 383 5.26 -3.05 3.73
N MET A 384 4.62 -4.09 4.28
CA MET A 384 4.24 -4.17 5.70
C MET A 384 5.44 -4.54 6.55
N THR A 385 6.15 -5.60 6.16
CA THR A 385 7.33 -6.09 6.90
C THR A 385 8.62 -5.44 6.43
N THR A 386 8.67 -4.96 5.18
CA THR A 386 9.84 -4.52 4.42
C THR A 386 10.81 -5.64 4.05
N HIS A 387 10.39 -6.90 4.13
CA HIS A 387 11.17 -8.09 3.76
C HIS A 387 10.63 -8.73 2.47
N PRO A 388 11.35 -9.70 1.86
CA PRO A 388 10.74 -10.54 0.84
C PRO A 388 9.40 -11.12 1.32
N ILE A 389 8.38 -11.07 0.45
CA ILE A 389 7.04 -11.52 0.79
C ILE A 389 7.05 -13.03 1.07
N GLY A 390 6.44 -13.42 2.18
CA GLY A 390 6.19 -14.82 2.52
C GLY A 390 5.07 -15.44 1.67
N PRO A 391 4.38 -16.48 2.19
CA PRO A 391 3.20 -17.05 1.54
C PRO A 391 2.12 -15.97 1.32
N PRO A 392 1.76 -15.65 0.06
CA PRO A 392 0.89 -14.50 -0.23
C PRO A 392 -0.47 -14.53 0.46
N SER A 393 -1.08 -15.72 0.65
CA SER A 393 -2.36 -15.89 1.35
C SER A 393 -2.35 -15.32 2.77
N THR A 394 -1.20 -15.38 3.46
CA THR A 394 -1.03 -14.84 4.81
C THR A 394 -0.43 -13.44 4.81
N ALA A 395 0.55 -13.20 3.92
CA ALA A 395 1.29 -11.94 3.86
C ALA A 395 0.43 -10.75 3.39
N LEU A 396 -0.65 -11.01 2.65
CA LEU A 396 -1.56 -9.97 2.18
C LEU A 396 -2.56 -9.47 3.26
N LEU A 397 -2.84 -10.25 4.31
CA LEU A 397 -3.79 -9.88 5.36
C LEU A 397 -3.40 -8.61 6.15
N PRO A 398 -2.13 -8.44 6.58
CA PRO A 398 -1.67 -7.24 7.25
C PRO A 398 -1.96 -5.92 6.50
N HIS A 399 -2.16 -5.95 5.18
CA HIS A 399 -2.52 -4.74 4.44
C HIS A 399 -3.85 -4.11 4.88
N LEU A 400 -4.74 -4.86 5.54
CA LEU A 400 -5.98 -4.29 6.09
C LEU A 400 -5.71 -3.45 7.34
N THR A 401 -4.84 -3.91 8.23
CA THR A 401 -4.75 -3.38 9.61
C THR A 401 -3.41 -2.81 10.01
N ASN A 402 -2.33 -3.19 9.34
CA ASN A 402 -0.98 -2.78 9.72
C ASN A 402 -0.55 -1.56 8.89
N GLN A 403 0.29 -0.73 9.51
CA GLN A 403 0.89 0.43 8.88
C GLN A 403 1.72 0.05 7.64
N LEU A 404 1.50 0.76 6.53
CA LEU A 404 2.30 0.68 5.32
C LEU A 404 3.63 1.43 5.50
N ARG A 405 4.75 0.69 5.47
CA ARG A 405 6.10 1.22 5.71
C ARG A 405 6.84 1.50 4.40
N TRP A 406 6.23 2.32 3.54
CA TRP A 406 6.76 2.58 2.20
C TRP A 406 8.14 3.24 2.23
N HIS A 407 8.36 4.22 3.10
CA HIS A 407 9.66 4.85 3.29
C HIS A 407 10.78 3.84 3.58
N LYS A 408 10.53 2.88 4.50
CA LYS A 408 11.49 1.83 4.86
C LYS A 408 11.66 0.78 3.75
N THR A 409 10.60 0.52 2.99
CA THR A 409 10.66 -0.34 1.79
C THR A 409 11.60 0.25 0.74
N LEU A 410 11.46 1.55 0.44
CA LEU A 410 12.37 2.25 -0.47
C LEU A 410 13.80 2.25 0.05
N TRP A 411 13.99 2.57 1.34
CA TRP A 411 15.30 2.55 1.99
C TRP A 411 16.02 1.21 1.80
N ARG A 412 15.32 0.09 1.99
CA ARG A 412 15.90 -1.24 1.76
C ARG A 412 16.32 -1.45 0.31
N LEU A 413 15.51 -1.01 -0.64
CA LEU A 413 15.79 -1.17 -2.06
C LEU A 413 16.99 -0.36 -2.55
N TYR A 414 17.23 0.86 -2.02
CA TYR A 414 18.34 1.70 -2.52
C TYR A 414 19.61 1.68 -1.67
N SER A 415 19.54 1.20 -0.42
CA SER A 415 20.69 1.26 0.50
C SER A 415 21.61 0.05 0.35
N SER A 416 21.06 -1.17 0.31
CA SER A 416 21.84 -2.41 0.17
C SER A 416 20.96 -3.58 -0.31
N PRO A 417 20.34 -3.47 -1.50
CA PRO A 417 19.57 -4.58 -2.05
C PRO A 417 20.49 -5.74 -2.44
N ILE A 418 19.98 -6.97 -2.37
CA ILE A 418 20.70 -8.18 -2.79
C ILE A 418 19.76 -8.96 -3.72
N PRO A 419 20.06 -9.06 -5.03
CA PRO A 419 21.21 -8.45 -5.74
C PRO A 419 21.13 -6.91 -5.83
N GLU A 420 22.22 -6.26 -6.22
CA GLU A 420 22.27 -4.79 -6.35
C GLU A 420 21.19 -4.26 -7.32
N VAL A 421 20.63 -3.09 -7.05
CA VAL A 421 19.67 -2.40 -7.92
C VAL A 421 20.27 -1.09 -8.40
N GLY A 422 20.49 -0.99 -9.71
CA GLY A 422 21.03 0.22 -10.35
C GLY A 422 19.95 1.09 -11.00
N ARG A 423 18.78 0.51 -11.31
CA ARG A 423 17.68 1.21 -11.98
C ARG A 423 16.34 0.89 -11.33
N PHE A 424 15.53 1.93 -11.15
CA PHE A 424 14.17 1.85 -10.64
C PHE A 424 13.20 2.27 -11.73
N LEU A 425 12.21 1.43 -11.99
CA LEU A 425 11.19 1.63 -13.00
C LEU A 425 9.84 1.80 -12.30
N THR A 426 9.31 3.03 -12.26
CA THR A 426 7.94 3.24 -11.78
C THR A 426 6.98 2.90 -12.91
N VAL A 427 6.19 1.83 -12.75
CA VAL A 427 5.35 1.30 -13.82
C VAL A 427 4.16 2.21 -14.05
N GLY A 428 4.27 3.03 -15.09
CA GLY A 428 3.25 3.92 -15.57
C GLY A 428 3.14 5.28 -14.85
N LYS A 429 2.34 6.19 -15.41
CA LYS A 429 2.15 7.58 -14.92
C LYS A 429 1.61 7.63 -13.49
N GLY A 430 0.75 6.69 -13.11
CA GLY A 430 0.21 6.61 -11.75
C GLY A 430 1.28 6.36 -10.69
N ALA A 431 2.37 5.69 -11.07
CA ALA A 431 3.49 5.42 -10.18
C ALA A 431 4.53 6.57 -10.13
N LYS A 432 4.32 7.67 -10.86
CA LYS A 432 5.23 8.83 -10.87
C LYS A 432 5.52 9.38 -9.47
N GLY A 433 4.50 9.41 -8.60
CA GLY A 433 4.64 9.84 -7.21
C GLY A 433 5.68 9.00 -6.46
N LEU A 434 5.76 7.69 -6.72
CA LEU A 434 6.74 6.80 -6.12
C LEU A 434 8.17 7.17 -6.53
N GLY A 435 8.36 7.56 -7.80
CA GLY A 435 9.66 7.99 -8.32
C GLY A 435 10.11 9.33 -7.73
N ILE A 436 9.17 10.25 -7.46
CA ILE A 436 9.44 11.51 -6.75
C ILE A 436 9.86 11.22 -5.31
N MET A 437 9.13 10.35 -4.61
CA MET A 437 9.49 9.95 -3.24
C MET A 437 10.88 9.31 -3.22
N LEU A 438 11.15 8.36 -4.12
CA LEU A 438 12.46 7.70 -4.21
C LEU A 438 13.59 8.69 -4.49
N ARG A 439 13.42 9.64 -5.42
CA ARG A 439 14.41 10.70 -5.68
C ARG A 439 14.70 11.55 -4.43
N GLY A 440 13.68 11.82 -3.61
CA GLY A 440 13.87 12.52 -2.34
C GLY A 440 14.67 11.70 -1.33
N GLU A 441 14.57 10.38 -1.38
CA GLU A 441 15.26 9.46 -0.48
C GLU A 441 16.68 9.12 -0.93
N THR A 442 16.93 8.97 -2.24
CA THR A 442 18.27 8.63 -2.76
C THR A 442 19.29 9.75 -2.58
N LYS A 443 18.83 11.01 -2.39
CA LYS A 443 19.69 12.13 -1.96
C LYS A 443 20.40 11.90 -0.62
N LYS A 444 19.97 10.91 0.16
CA LYS A 444 20.56 10.56 1.48
C LYS A 444 21.68 9.53 1.38
N ARG A 445 21.98 9.02 0.18
CA ARG A 445 23.06 8.05 -0.01
C ARG A 445 24.41 8.71 0.25
N ALA A 446 25.37 7.90 0.71
CA ALA A 446 26.73 8.37 0.97
C ALA A 446 27.33 9.00 -0.29
N GLU A 447 28.15 10.03 -0.10
CA GLU A 447 28.91 10.63 -1.17
C GLU A 447 29.77 9.55 -1.87
N GLY A 448 29.77 9.53 -3.21
CA GLY A 448 30.43 8.50 -4.00
C GLY A 448 29.64 7.20 -4.22
N ALA A 449 28.44 7.04 -3.65
CA ALA A 449 27.61 5.87 -3.94
C ALA A 449 27.23 5.80 -5.44
N ALA A 450 27.29 4.60 -6.03
CA ALA A 450 27.02 4.37 -7.45
C ALA A 450 25.67 4.97 -7.89
N PRO A 451 25.59 5.68 -9.03
CA PRO A 451 24.38 6.38 -9.44
C PRO A 451 23.20 5.42 -9.62
N ILE A 452 22.01 5.85 -9.17
CA ILE A 452 20.76 5.11 -9.35
C ILE A 452 19.92 5.82 -10.40
N GLY A 453 19.56 5.10 -11.47
CA GLY A 453 18.58 5.56 -12.46
C GLY A 453 17.15 5.43 -11.92
N ILE A 454 16.32 6.46 -12.09
CA ILE A 454 14.89 6.42 -11.70
C ILE A 454 14.07 6.90 -12.89
N GLU A 455 13.31 6.00 -13.50
CA GLU A 455 12.62 6.21 -14.77
C GLU A 455 11.13 5.85 -14.67
N GLU A 456 10.30 6.55 -15.46
CA GLU A 456 8.90 6.20 -15.64
C GLU A 456 8.79 5.16 -16.77
N PHE A 457 8.27 3.97 -16.47
CA PHE A 457 8.17 2.87 -17.43
C PHE A 457 6.80 2.84 -18.11
N GLY A 458 6.75 2.63 -19.43
CA GLY A 458 5.49 2.57 -20.18
C GLY A 458 4.79 3.92 -20.37
N VAL A 459 5.42 5.01 -19.95
CA VAL A 459 4.98 6.36 -20.26
C VAL A 459 5.62 6.73 -21.59
N GLY A 460 4.83 6.81 -22.66
CA GLY A 460 5.33 7.24 -23.97
C GLY A 460 6.11 8.55 -23.83
N GLN A 461 7.14 8.76 -24.66
CA GLN A 461 7.88 10.02 -24.69
C GLN A 461 6.85 11.13 -24.75
N ARG A 462 6.77 11.89 -23.66
CA ARG A 462 5.83 13.01 -23.58
C ARG A 462 6.25 13.90 -24.72
N ASP A 463 5.38 14.12 -25.70
CA ASP A 463 5.71 15.02 -26.79
C ASP A 463 5.98 16.38 -26.16
N GLU A 464 7.27 16.69 -25.98
CA GLU A 464 7.70 17.85 -25.23
C GLU A 464 7.21 19.12 -25.90
N ARG A 465 6.88 19.05 -27.20
CA ARG A 465 6.25 20.14 -27.94
C ARG A 465 4.85 20.42 -27.42
N ILE A 466 4.03 19.40 -27.18
CA ILE A 466 2.69 19.56 -26.60
C ILE A 466 2.79 20.04 -25.14
N ALA A 467 3.71 19.49 -24.36
CA ALA A 467 3.93 19.93 -22.99
C ALA A 467 4.44 21.38 -22.89
N ARG A 468 5.27 21.82 -23.84
CA ARG A 468 5.70 23.22 -23.96
C ARG A 468 4.56 24.12 -24.42
N ALA A 469 3.79 23.73 -25.43
CA ALA A 469 2.66 24.50 -25.93
C ALA A 469 1.61 24.76 -24.84
N LEU A 470 1.23 23.74 -24.07
CA LEU A 470 0.27 23.89 -22.96
C LEU A 470 0.80 24.81 -21.84
N ARG A 471 2.12 24.85 -21.59
CA ARG A 471 2.72 25.77 -20.61
C ARG A 471 2.72 27.23 -21.09
N VAL A 472 2.82 27.45 -22.40
CA VAL A 472 2.72 28.80 -22.97
C VAL A 472 1.28 29.29 -22.92
N SER A 473 0.31 28.44 -23.25
CA SER A 473 -1.12 28.79 -23.19
C SER A 473 -1.65 29.02 -21.77
N ALA A 474 -1.06 28.41 -20.74
CA ALA A 474 -1.47 28.62 -19.35
C ALA A 474 -0.88 29.89 -18.70
N LYS A 475 0.03 30.59 -19.40
CA LYS A 475 0.64 31.85 -18.96
C LYS A 475 0.03 33.09 -19.64
N LEU A 476 -0.80 32.87 -20.66
CA LEU A 476 -1.64 33.87 -21.31
C LEU A 476 -3.04 33.77 -20.69
#